data_AF-A0A920RHI9-F1
#
_entry.id   AF-A0A920RHI9-F1
#
_cell.length_a   1.000
_cell.length_b   1.000
_cell.length_c   1.000
_cell.angle_alpha   90.00
_cell.angle_beta   90.00
_cell.angle_gamma   90.00
#
_symmetry.space_group_name_H-M   'P 1'
#
loop_
_entity.id
_entity.type
_entity.pdbx_description
1 polymer ?
#
loop_
_entity_poly.entity_id
_entity_poly.type
_entity_poly.pdbx_seq_one_letter_code
_entity_poly.pdbx_strand_id
1 'polypeptide(L)'
;MDRTGLATLAFQASGVEGLKVRITAKAADALAADAIIAEEERHVRDILGSYVFGIDEQTMESVVLDLFRERGWTLGVAESLTGGLVGARLAAIPGASEVFRGSVVAYSSEVKFDLLGVPEGPVVTEAAAKAMAEGARKYLKADVG
;
A
#
# COMPACT_ATOMS: atom_id res chain seq x y z
N MET A 1 -16.94 -17.94 10.17
CA MET A 1 -18.41 -17.94 10.02
C MET A 1 -18.97 -17.75 11.41
N ASP A 2 -19.71 -16.67 11.63
CA ASP A 2 -20.18 -16.16 12.93
C ASP A 2 -20.64 -17.29 13.87
N ARG A 3 -19.83 -17.57 14.89
CA ARG A 3 -20.10 -18.65 15.87
C ARG A 3 -21.01 -18.20 17.00
N THR A 4 -21.23 -16.88 17.15
CA THR A 4 -21.95 -16.29 18.29
C THR A 4 -23.31 -15.71 17.87
N GLY A 5 -23.50 -15.37 16.59
CA GLY A 5 -24.70 -14.69 16.08
C GLY A 5 -24.70 -13.18 16.35
N LEU A 6 -23.64 -12.65 16.95
CA LEU A 6 -23.61 -11.30 17.52
C LEU A 6 -22.96 -10.26 16.60
N ALA A 7 -22.26 -10.70 15.55
CA ALA A 7 -21.60 -9.82 14.59
C ALA A 7 -21.91 -10.20 13.14
N THR A 8 -22.18 -9.20 12.32
CA THR A 8 -22.32 -9.35 10.88
C THR A 8 -21.02 -8.97 10.19
N LEU A 9 -20.56 -9.85 9.28
CA LEU A 9 -19.47 -9.57 8.35
C LEU A 9 -20.03 -9.15 6.99
N ALA A 10 -19.47 -8.10 6.40
CA ALA A 10 -19.73 -7.70 5.02
C ALA A 10 -18.42 -7.53 4.25
N PHE A 11 -18.36 -8.10 3.04
CA PHE A 11 -17.19 -8.06 2.16
C PHE A 11 -17.44 -7.10 1.01
N GLN A 12 -16.54 -6.15 0.81
CA GLN A 12 -16.73 -5.06 -0.15
C GLN A 12 -15.49 -4.87 -1.01
N ALA A 13 -15.60 -5.24 -2.29
CA ALA A 13 -14.53 -5.01 -3.25
C ALA A 13 -14.50 -3.55 -3.69
N SER A 14 -13.32 -2.94 -3.64
CA SER A 14 -13.11 -1.50 -3.86
C SER A 14 -11.95 -1.23 -4.83
N GLY A 15 -11.89 -2.01 -5.91
CA GLY A 15 -10.91 -1.83 -7.00
C GLY A 15 -9.48 -1.75 -6.48
N VAL A 16 -8.83 -0.61 -6.72
CA VAL A 16 -7.45 -0.31 -6.31
C VAL A 16 -7.24 -0.28 -4.78
N GLU A 17 -8.29 -0.13 -3.98
CA GLU A 17 -8.22 -0.18 -2.51
C GLU A 17 -8.35 -1.60 -1.95
N GLY A 18 -8.57 -2.60 -2.80
CA GLY A 18 -8.68 -4.00 -2.39
C GLY A 18 -10.05 -4.36 -1.81
N LEU A 19 -10.07 -5.36 -0.92
CA LEU A 19 -11.27 -5.87 -0.28
C LEU A 19 -11.38 -5.34 1.16
N LYS A 20 -12.47 -4.65 1.48
CA LYS A 20 -12.79 -4.22 2.85
C LYS A 20 -13.67 -5.28 3.52
N VAL A 21 -13.26 -5.72 4.70
CA VAL A 21 -14.08 -6.58 5.57
C VAL A 21 -14.63 -5.70 6.68
N ARG A 22 -15.96 -5.51 6.67
CA ARG A 22 -16.65 -4.71 7.68
C ARG A 22 -17.26 -5.64 8.73
N ILE A 23 -16.97 -5.35 9.99
CA ILE A 23 -17.57 -6.03 11.14
C ILE A 23 -18.59 -5.08 11.76
N THR A 24 -19.76 -5.58 12.12
CA THR A 24 -20.80 -4.78 12.77
C THR A 24 -21.49 -5.61 13.82
N ALA A 25 -21.54 -5.10 15.06
CA ALA A 25 -22.22 -5.76 16.17
C ALA A 25 -23.45 -4.96 16.62
N LYS A 26 -24.41 -5.65 17.22
CA LYS A 26 -25.52 -5.02 17.95
C LYS A 26 -25.45 -5.47 19.40
N ALA A 27 -25.42 -4.50 20.31
CA ALA A 27 -25.38 -4.75 21.75
C ALA A 27 -26.18 -3.68 22.50
N ALA A 28 -26.30 -3.85 23.83
CA ALA A 28 -27.02 -2.93 24.70
C ALA A 28 -26.33 -1.56 24.81
N ASP A 29 -25.01 -1.52 24.65
CA ASP A 29 -24.18 -0.30 24.70
C ASP A 29 -22.94 -0.44 23.80
N ALA A 30 -22.20 0.66 23.64
CA ALA A 30 -21.02 0.73 22.78
C ALA A 30 -19.87 -0.17 23.28
N LEU A 31 -19.63 -0.22 24.60
CA LEU A 31 -18.55 -1.04 25.16
C LEU A 31 -18.78 -2.54 24.86
N ALA A 32 -20.03 -3.00 25.00
CA ALA A 32 -20.39 -4.37 24.66
C ALA A 32 -20.27 -4.63 23.15
N ALA A 33 -20.64 -3.66 22.29
CA ALA A 33 -20.48 -3.80 20.84
C ALA A 33 -19.01 -3.86 20.43
N ASP A 34 -18.16 -3.00 20.99
CA ASP A 34 -16.72 -2.95 20.73
C ASP A 34 -16.04 -4.25 21.15
N ALA A 35 -16.46 -4.86 22.28
CA ALA A 35 -15.94 -6.15 22.71
C ALA A 35 -16.25 -7.27 21.71
N ILE A 36 -17.49 -7.30 21.18
CA ILE A 36 -17.91 -8.27 20.15
C ILE A 36 -17.12 -8.04 18.85
N ILE A 37 -16.99 -6.78 18.41
CA ILE A 37 -16.22 -6.42 17.21
C ILE A 37 -14.77 -6.85 17.36
N ALA A 38 -14.12 -6.52 18.49
CA ALA A 38 -12.73 -6.86 18.74
C ALA A 38 -12.48 -8.37 18.79
N GLU A 39 -13.43 -9.16 19.29
CA GLU A 39 -13.34 -10.62 19.25
C GLU A 39 -13.40 -11.16 17.83
N GLU A 40 -14.38 -10.73 17.05
CA GLU A 40 -14.53 -11.17 15.66
C GLU A 40 -13.39 -10.66 14.78
N GLU A 41 -12.87 -9.47 15.04
CA GLU A 41 -11.71 -8.93 14.35
C GLU A 41 -10.46 -9.80 14.55
N ARG A 42 -10.21 -10.26 15.78
CA ARG A 42 -9.10 -11.21 16.03
C ARG A 42 -9.27 -12.48 15.20
N HIS A 43 -10.47 -13.06 15.18
CA HIS A 43 -10.74 -14.26 14.38
C HIS A 43 -10.54 -14.01 12.87
N VAL A 44 -11.02 -12.88 12.36
CA VAL A 44 -10.83 -12.51 10.95
C VAL A 44 -9.33 -12.34 10.63
N ARG A 45 -8.57 -11.69 11.52
CA ARG A 45 -7.12 -11.52 11.36
C ARG A 45 -6.36 -12.84 11.41
N ASP A 46 -6.75 -13.78 12.28
CA ASP A 46 -6.14 -15.10 12.34
C ASP A 46 -6.32 -15.88 11.02
N ILE A 47 -7.45 -15.67 10.34
CA ILE A 47 -7.74 -16.30 9.04
C ILE A 47 -7.01 -15.57 7.89
N LEU A 48 -7.06 -14.24 7.86
CA LEU A 48 -6.54 -13.44 6.75
C LEU A 48 -5.03 -13.20 6.84
N GLY A 49 -4.44 -13.25 8.04
CA GLY A 49 -3.01 -13.09 8.27
C GLY A 49 -2.43 -11.87 7.56
N SER A 50 -1.42 -12.12 6.72
CA SER A 50 -0.68 -11.08 6.00
C SER A 50 -1.46 -10.36 4.91
N TYR A 51 -2.70 -10.76 4.62
CA TYR A 51 -3.55 -10.02 3.68
C TYR A 51 -4.17 -8.76 4.31
N VAL A 52 -4.18 -8.65 5.64
CA VAL A 52 -4.63 -7.44 6.34
C VAL A 52 -3.50 -6.42 6.35
N PHE A 53 -3.62 -5.38 5.53
CA PHE A 53 -2.63 -4.31 5.46
C PHE A 53 -3.07 -3.02 6.15
N GLY A 54 -4.33 -2.86 6.53
CA GLY A 54 -4.85 -1.65 7.17
C GLY A 54 -6.16 -1.90 7.90
N ILE A 55 -6.43 -1.06 8.90
CA ILE A 55 -7.62 -1.10 9.75
C ILE A 55 -8.26 0.29 9.75
N ASP A 56 -9.60 0.31 9.80
CA ASP A 56 -10.41 1.54 9.80
C ASP A 56 -10.05 2.46 8.62
N GLU A 57 -9.51 3.64 8.92
CA GLU A 57 -9.17 4.69 7.96
C GLU A 57 -7.76 4.52 7.35
N GLN A 58 -7.02 3.49 7.74
CA GLN A 58 -5.71 3.21 7.16
C GLN A 58 -5.85 2.80 5.69
N THR A 59 -5.11 3.48 4.83
CA THR A 59 -4.90 3.08 3.44
C THR A 59 -3.54 2.41 3.27
N MET A 60 -3.36 1.68 2.17
CA MET A 60 -2.07 1.06 1.84
C MET A 60 -0.93 2.09 1.80
N GLU A 61 -1.20 3.28 1.28
CA GLU A 61 -0.23 4.38 1.21
C GLU A 61 0.16 4.87 2.60
N SER A 62 -0.83 5.11 3.47
CA SER A 62 -0.55 5.55 4.85
C SER A 62 0.31 4.53 5.59
N VAL A 63 -0.01 3.24 5.47
CA VAL A 63 0.72 2.16 6.13
C VAL A 63 2.13 2.02 5.59
N VAL A 64 2.32 2.10 4.27
CA VAL A 64 3.66 2.07 3.67
C VAL A 64 4.50 3.26 4.15
N LEU A 65 3.95 4.47 4.14
CA LEU A 65 4.68 5.66 4.59
C LEU A 65 5.03 5.58 6.08
N ASP A 66 4.12 5.11 6.92
CA ASP A 66 4.36 4.95 8.36
C ASP A 66 5.45 3.92 8.64
N LEU A 67 5.45 2.76 7.96
CA LEU A 67 6.51 1.76 8.09
C LEU A 67 7.89 2.30 7.70
N PHE A 68 7.96 3.21 6.73
CA PHE A 68 9.19 3.89 6.36
C PHE A 68 9.59 4.96 7.40
N ARG A 69 8.63 5.74 7.92
CA ARG A 69 8.87 6.71 9.02
C ARG A 69 9.46 6.02 10.24
N GLU A 70 8.88 4.89 10.66
CA GLU A 70 9.35 4.09 11.80
C GLU A 70 10.80 3.61 11.63
N ARG A 71 11.22 3.34 10.39
CA ARG A 71 12.59 2.93 10.06
C ARG A 71 13.54 4.10 9.82
N GLY A 72 13.04 5.33 9.73
CA GLY A 72 13.80 6.49 9.28
C GLY A 72 14.28 6.35 7.83
N TRP A 73 13.53 5.63 7.00
CA TRP A 73 13.84 5.41 5.59
C TRP A 73 13.02 6.31 4.68
N THR A 74 13.53 6.49 3.47
CA THR A 74 12.91 7.27 2.39
C THR A 74 12.59 6.39 1.18
N LEU A 75 11.53 6.75 0.46
CA LEU A 75 11.01 5.99 -0.68
C LEU A 75 11.05 6.84 -1.96
N GLY A 76 11.62 6.30 -3.03
CA GLY A 76 11.45 6.78 -4.40
C GLY A 76 10.74 5.72 -5.24
N VAL A 77 10.01 6.11 -6.29
CA VAL A 77 9.37 5.12 -7.18
C VAL A 77 9.65 5.42 -8.64
N ALA A 78 9.71 4.37 -9.47
CA ALA A 78 9.70 4.47 -10.92
C ALA A 78 8.39 3.91 -11.47
N GLU A 79 7.77 4.64 -12.39
CA GLU A 79 6.48 4.29 -12.98
C GLU A 79 6.57 4.19 -14.49
N SER A 80 5.88 3.20 -15.07
CA SER A 80 5.65 3.11 -16.52
C SER A 80 4.14 3.05 -16.76
N LEU A 81 3.52 1.85 -16.80
CA LEU A 81 2.09 1.72 -17.13
C LEU A 81 1.14 2.49 -16.20
N THR A 82 1.55 2.71 -14.94
CA THR A 82 0.75 3.42 -13.93
C THR A 82 0.71 4.93 -14.18
N GLY A 83 1.63 5.47 -14.99
CA GLY A 83 1.58 6.85 -15.46
C GLY A 83 1.63 7.93 -14.38
N GLY A 84 2.14 7.63 -13.18
CA GLY A 84 2.16 8.57 -12.05
C GLY A 84 1.12 8.27 -10.97
N LEU A 85 0.24 7.27 -11.16
CA LEU A 85 -0.82 6.95 -10.19
C LEU A 85 -0.26 6.53 -8.83
N VAL A 86 0.86 5.79 -8.78
CA VAL A 86 1.46 5.36 -7.51
C VAL A 86 2.01 6.58 -6.76
N GLY A 87 2.79 7.41 -7.44
CA GLY A 87 3.33 8.63 -6.87
C GLY A 87 2.24 9.60 -6.41
N ALA A 88 1.17 9.75 -7.20
CA ALA A 88 0.03 10.61 -6.84
C ALA A 88 -0.68 10.12 -5.58
N ARG A 89 -0.91 8.80 -5.43
CA ARG A 89 -1.53 8.23 -4.24
C ARG A 89 -0.67 8.41 -2.99
N LEU A 90 0.63 8.17 -3.09
CA LEU A 90 1.57 8.41 -1.99
C LEU A 90 1.63 9.88 -1.58
N ALA A 91 1.74 10.79 -2.55
CA ALA A 91 1.81 12.23 -2.30
C ALA A 91 0.51 12.83 -1.73
N ALA A 92 -0.63 12.16 -1.90
CA ALA A 92 -1.91 12.60 -1.35
C ALA A 92 -2.01 12.43 0.18
N ILE A 93 -1.15 11.60 0.79
CA ILE A 93 -1.14 11.40 2.24
C ILE A 93 -0.49 12.62 2.92
N PRO A 94 -1.16 13.25 3.91
CA PRO A 94 -0.56 14.33 4.69
C PRO A 94 0.80 13.94 5.28
N GLY A 95 1.79 14.85 5.15
CA GLY A 95 3.16 14.61 5.63
C GLY A 95 3.97 13.63 4.78
N ALA A 96 3.50 13.20 3.60
CA ALA A 96 4.24 12.24 2.75
C ALA A 96 5.65 12.71 2.39
N SER A 97 5.90 14.01 2.29
CA SER A 97 7.21 14.59 1.95
C SER A 97 8.33 14.27 2.95
N GLU A 98 8.00 13.83 4.16
CA GLU A 98 8.98 13.36 5.16
C GLU A 98 9.70 12.09 4.70
N VAL A 99 9.04 11.25 3.90
CA VAL A 99 9.50 9.93 3.48
C VAL A 99 9.57 9.81 1.96
N PHE A 100 8.52 10.23 1.27
CA PHE A 100 8.37 10.07 -0.17
C PHE A 100 9.18 11.12 -0.92
N ARG A 101 10.26 10.68 -1.57
CA ARG A 101 11.20 11.52 -2.33
C ARG A 101 10.67 11.93 -3.70
N GLY A 102 9.74 11.16 -4.24
CA GLY A 102 9.10 11.44 -5.53
C GLY A 102 8.93 10.21 -6.41
N SER A 103 8.45 10.46 -7.62
CA SER A 103 8.23 9.44 -8.66
C SER A 103 8.92 9.86 -9.96
N VAL A 104 9.51 8.90 -10.67
CA VAL A 104 9.98 9.07 -12.04
C VAL A 104 9.04 8.32 -12.98
N VAL A 105 8.29 9.04 -13.80
CA VAL A 105 7.42 8.43 -14.81
C VAL A 105 8.22 8.21 -16.10
N ALA A 106 8.77 7.00 -16.26
CA ALA A 106 9.54 6.58 -17.42
C ALA A 106 8.66 5.78 -18.39
N TYR A 107 7.75 6.46 -19.11
CA TYR A 107 6.75 5.80 -19.97
C TYR A 107 7.37 5.18 -21.23
N SER A 108 8.26 5.90 -21.92
CA SER A 108 8.98 5.38 -23.08
C SER A 108 10.16 4.49 -22.67
N SER A 109 10.65 3.66 -23.58
CA SER A 109 11.80 2.79 -23.32
C SER A 109 13.09 3.60 -23.16
N GLU A 110 13.26 4.64 -23.96
CA GLU A 110 14.43 5.53 -23.95
C GLU A 110 14.60 6.20 -22.57
N VAL A 111 13.51 6.68 -21.96
CA VAL A 111 13.57 7.25 -20.61
C VAL A 111 14.00 6.19 -19.57
N LYS A 112 13.57 4.93 -19.72
CA LYS A 112 14.01 3.85 -18.82
C LYS A 112 15.51 3.61 -18.96
N PHE A 113 16.03 3.65 -20.19
CA PHE A 113 17.45 3.43 -20.45
C PHE A 113 18.31 4.59 -19.93
N ASP A 114 17.97 5.81 -20.34
CA ASP A 114 18.78 7.00 -20.09
C ASP A 114 18.70 7.47 -18.63
N LEU A 115 17.50 7.49 -18.07
CA LEU A 115 17.24 8.06 -16.74
C LEU A 115 17.24 7.02 -15.62
N LEU A 116 16.93 5.75 -15.89
CA LEU A 116 16.86 4.73 -14.83
C LEU A 116 17.94 3.66 -14.96
N GLY A 117 18.77 3.70 -16.01
CA GLY A 117 19.86 2.75 -16.21
C GLY A 117 19.37 1.34 -16.55
N VAL A 118 18.17 1.21 -17.10
CA VAL A 118 17.67 -0.07 -17.61
C VAL A 118 18.51 -0.45 -18.85
N PRO A 119 19.05 -1.68 -18.95
CA PRO A 119 19.74 -2.11 -20.16
C PRO A 119 18.81 -2.09 -21.38
N GLU A 120 19.36 -1.75 -22.55
CA GLU A 120 18.60 -1.78 -23.80
C GLU A 120 18.04 -3.19 -24.09
N GLY A 121 16.78 -3.25 -24.50
CA GLY A 121 16.08 -4.50 -24.80
C GLY A 121 14.63 -4.50 -24.30
N PRO A 122 14.03 -5.69 -24.08
CA PRO A 122 12.67 -5.81 -23.59
C PRO A 122 12.46 -5.20 -22.20
N VAL A 123 11.51 -4.27 -22.09
CA VAL A 123 11.25 -3.50 -20.86
C VAL A 123 10.15 -4.08 -19.97
N VAL A 124 9.43 -5.12 -20.43
CA VAL A 124 8.41 -5.83 -19.64
C VAL A 124 9.03 -7.12 -19.10
N THR A 125 10.01 -6.97 -18.21
CA THR A 125 10.75 -8.06 -17.58
C THR A 125 11.04 -7.74 -16.12
N GLU A 126 11.25 -8.78 -15.30
CA GLU A 126 11.68 -8.61 -13.91
C GLU A 126 12.98 -7.80 -13.82
N ALA A 127 13.94 -8.07 -14.70
CA ALA A 127 15.22 -7.36 -14.76
C ALA A 127 15.05 -5.86 -15.03
N ALA A 128 14.17 -5.49 -15.97
CA ALA A 128 13.85 -4.10 -16.24
C ALA A 128 13.16 -3.43 -15.04
N ALA A 129 12.20 -4.09 -14.40
CA ALA A 129 11.53 -3.57 -13.20
C ALA A 129 12.51 -3.33 -12.05
N LYS A 130 13.43 -4.26 -11.80
CA LYS A 130 14.49 -4.11 -10.78
C LYS A 130 15.45 -2.97 -11.11
N ALA A 131 15.87 -2.84 -12.37
CA ALA A 131 16.73 -1.74 -12.80
C ALA A 131 16.00 -0.38 -12.66
N MET A 132 14.71 -0.31 -12.99
CA MET A 132 13.89 0.90 -12.79
C MET A 132 13.84 1.31 -11.31
N ALA A 133 13.59 0.35 -10.42
CA ALA A 133 13.57 0.53 -8.98
C ALA A 133 14.92 1.03 -8.42
N GLU A 134 16.02 0.37 -8.78
CA GLU A 134 17.37 0.79 -8.40
C GLU A 134 17.74 2.17 -8.97
N GLY A 135 17.30 2.48 -10.19
CA GLY A 135 17.43 3.78 -10.82
C GLY A 135 16.71 4.86 -10.01
N ALA A 136 15.43 4.68 -9.71
CA ALA A 136 14.65 5.62 -8.90
C ALA A 136 15.29 5.86 -7.53
N ARG A 137 15.72 4.78 -6.85
CA ARG A 137 16.45 4.88 -5.57
C ARG A 137 17.65 5.81 -5.68
N LYS A 138 18.51 5.61 -6.70
CA LYS A 138 19.73 6.40 -6.92
C LYS A 138 19.43 7.86 -7.28
N TYR A 139 18.54 8.08 -8.25
CA TYR A 139 18.23 9.43 -8.76
C TYR A 139 17.51 10.29 -7.73
N LEU A 140 16.54 9.72 -7.01
CA LEU A 140 15.76 10.43 -5.98
C LEU A 140 16.48 10.50 -4.63
N LYS A 141 17.64 9.83 -4.51
CA LYS A 141 18.43 9.70 -3.28
C LYS A 141 17.55 9.16 -2.14
N ALA A 142 16.86 8.07 -2.43
CA ALA A 142 16.01 7.36 -1.48
C ALA A 142 16.73 6.13 -0.92
N ASP A 143 16.27 5.60 0.21
CA ASP A 143 16.78 4.37 0.79
C ASP A 143 16.22 3.13 0.06
N VAL A 144 14.99 3.21 -0.43
CA VAL A 144 14.31 2.17 -1.21
C VAL A 144 13.77 2.76 -2.51
N GLY A 145 13.84 1.97 -3.58
CA GLY A 145 13.20 2.25 -4.87
C GLY A 145 12.62 1.00 -5.49
#